data_AF-A0A2U2ZU17-F1
#
_entry.id   AF-A0A2U2ZU17-F1
#
_cell.length_a   1.000
_cell.length_b   1.000
_cell.length_c   1.000
_cell.angle_alpha   90.00
_cell.angle_beta   90.00
_cell.angle_gamma   90.00
#
_symmetry.space_group_name_H-M   'P 1'
#
loop_
_entity.id
_entity.type
_entity.pdbx_description
1 polymer ?
#
loop_
_entity_poly.entity_id
_entity_poly.type
_entity_poly.pdbx_seq_one_letter_code
_entity_poly.pdbx_strand_id
1 'polypeptide(L)'
;MAPDTDKETDTMHHIRVPSVRRRRGVLVLLAAATTLLLSGCKGGDLVSYELPARSARYTFETETDGVRTVWRYSSAKATEDDTATLSPCIGELVGSNQATCRPEPLIFLRYDFGLALDNTARAGAAHEVTVVGYYQERLSALPEVTSLKAETTFDGGSTWHPAPSKATGRNTFTTTIKNPRRDQAPKGVGLRISATDSQGNTVTQTIPQAYSLR
;
A
#
# COMPACT_ATOMS: atom_id res chain seq x y z
N MET A 1 27.32 32.26 -15.42
CA MET A 1 27.28 30.92 -14.85
C MET A 1 26.57 31.02 -13.50
N ALA A 2 25.26 30.87 -13.52
CA ALA A 2 24.39 30.85 -12.34
C ALA A 2 23.44 29.66 -12.56
N PRO A 3 23.27 28.74 -11.60
CA PRO A 3 22.31 27.66 -11.76
C PRO A 3 20.91 28.18 -11.40
N ASP A 4 20.02 28.06 -12.37
CA ASP A 4 18.58 28.24 -12.21
C ASP A 4 18.01 27.03 -11.46
N THR A 5 17.28 27.30 -10.38
CA THR A 5 16.63 26.28 -9.55
C THR A 5 15.13 26.40 -9.70
N ASP A 6 14.56 25.67 -10.66
CA ASP A 6 13.13 25.38 -10.68
C ASP A 6 12.90 23.89 -10.48
N LYS A 7 12.46 23.54 -9.26
CA LYS A 7 11.84 22.25 -8.96
C LYS A 7 10.37 22.38 -9.27
N GLU A 8 10.01 22.04 -10.50
CA GLU A 8 8.63 21.92 -10.94
C GLU A 8 7.98 20.70 -10.25
N THR A 9 7.05 20.97 -9.33
CA THR A 9 6.12 19.99 -8.77
C THR A 9 5.11 19.62 -9.85
N ASP A 10 5.39 18.52 -10.57
CA ASP A 10 4.49 18.03 -11.60
C ASP A 10 3.23 17.42 -10.94
N THR A 11 2.07 18.00 -11.26
CA THR A 11 0.78 17.67 -10.65
C THR A 11 0.12 16.58 -11.49
N MET A 12 -0.21 15.44 -10.89
CA MET A 12 -0.83 14.30 -11.59
C MET A 12 -2.17 14.70 -12.24
N HIS A 13 -2.19 14.76 -13.57
CA HIS A 13 -3.42 14.80 -14.35
C HIS A 13 -3.91 13.40 -14.68
N HIS A 14 -5.16 13.09 -14.32
CA HIS A 14 -5.87 11.91 -14.81
C HIS A 14 -6.05 12.03 -16.33
N ILE A 15 -5.29 11.26 -17.10
CA ILE A 15 -5.50 11.15 -18.55
C ILE A 15 -6.39 9.93 -18.80
N ARG A 16 -7.63 10.18 -19.22
CA ARG A 16 -8.55 9.15 -19.71
C ARG A 16 -8.04 8.67 -21.07
N VAL A 17 -7.46 7.47 -21.12
CA VAL A 17 -7.01 6.85 -22.38
C VAL A 17 -8.24 6.49 -23.23
N PRO A 18 -8.40 7.00 -24.47
CA PRO A 18 -9.51 6.63 -25.33
C PRO A 18 -9.31 5.21 -25.89
N SER A 19 -10.35 4.39 -25.83
CA SER A 19 -10.39 3.11 -26.53
C SER A 19 -10.34 3.34 -28.04
N VAL A 20 -9.33 2.75 -28.70
CA VAL A 20 -9.21 2.79 -30.16
C VAL A 20 -10.34 1.97 -30.78
N ARG A 21 -11.43 2.64 -31.15
CA ARG A 21 -12.47 2.07 -32.02
C ARG A 21 -11.88 1.80 -33.40
N ARG A 22 -11.55 0.55 -33.71
CA ARG A 22 -11.37 0.10 -35.10
C ARG A 22 -12.70 0.24 -35.85
N ARG A 23 -12.74 1.10 -36.87
CA ARG A 23 -13.86 1.20 -37.82
C ARG A 23 -13.74 0.15 -38.93
N ARG A 24 -14.74 -0.74 -38.95
CA ARG A 24 -15.54 -1.26 -40.07
C ARG A 24 -14.89 -2.05 -41.23
N GLY A 25 -15.24 -3.34 -41.28
CA GLY A 25 -15.57 -4.13 -42.48
C GLY A 25 -16.90 -4.88 -42.23
N VAL A 26 -17.67 -5.17 -43.28
CA VAL A 26 -19.15 -5.32 -43.31
C VAL A 26 -19.71 -6.69 -42.86
N LEU A 27 -20.91 -6.62 -42.24
CA LEU A 27 -22.01 -7.57 -41.96
C LEU A 27 -21.92 -9.07 -42.35
N VAL A 28 -22.36 -9.93 -41.42
CA VAL A 28 -23.56 -10.80 -41.59
C VAL A 28 -24.35 -10.84 -40.26
N LEU A 29 -25.65 -10.54 -40.34
CA LEU A 29 -26.64 -10.72 -39.28
C LEU A 29 -27.15 -12.18 -39.30
N LEU A 30 -27.06 -12.88 -38.18
CA LEU A 30 -28.00 -13.96 -37.83
C LEU A 30 -28.36 -13.80 -36.35
N ALA A 31 -29.67 -13.82 -36.09
CA ALA A 31 -30.27 -13.46 -34.82
C ALA A 31 -30.51 -14.66 -33.90
N ALA A 32 -30.52 -14.32 -32.61
CA ALA A 32 -31.23 -14.94 -31.48
C ALA A 32 -30.53 -15.99 -30.61
N ALA A 33 -30.76 -15.77 -29.30
CA ALA A 33 -30.46 -16.56 -28.10
C ALA A 33 -28.99 -16.53 -27.65
N THR A 34 -28.63 -16.16 -26.42
CA THR A 34 -29.36 -16.29 -25.16
C THR A 34 -28.73 -15.34 -24.13
N THR A 35 -29.57 -14.78 -23.27
CA THR A 35 -29.24 -13.98 -22.09
C THR A 35 -28.02 -14.48 -21.32
N LEU A 36 -26.96 -13.67 -21.26
CA LEU A 36 -25.95 -13.71 -20.20
C LEU A 36 -25.86 -12.32 -19.55
N LEU A 37 -26.96 -11.89 -18.92
CA LEU A 37 -26.91 -10.93 -17.84
C LEU A 37 -26.91 -11.76 -16.55
N LEU A 38 -25.75 -11.95 -15.92
CA LEU A 38 -25.60 -12.31 -14.49
C LEU A 38 -24.11 -12.39 -14.11
N SER A 39 -23.45 -11.24 -14.17
CA SER A 39 -22.35 -10.83 -13.27
C SER A 39 -21.66 -9.65 -13.94
N GLY A 40 -22.34 -8.51 -13.93
CA GLY A 40 -21.65 -7.23 -14.04
C GLY A 40 -20.82 -7.03 -12.78
N CYS A 41 -19.74 -7.80 -12.61
CA CYS A 41 -18.55 -7.21 -12.04
C CYS A 41 -18.26 -6.05 -13.00
N LYS A 42 -18.73 -4.84 -12.64
CA LYS A 42 -18.08 -3.63 -13.08
C LYS A 42 -16.63 -3.87 -12.72
N GLY A 43 -15.83 -4.33 -13.69
CA GLY A 43 -14.39 -4.45 -13.50
C GLY A 43 -14.00 -3.12 -12.89
N GLY A 44 -13.52 -3.14 -11.65
CA GLY A 44 -13.08 -1.93 -11.00
C GLY A 44 -12.16 -1.24 -11.99
N ASP A 45 -12.39 0.05 -12.26
CA ASP A 45 -11.50 0.82 -13.13
C ASP A 45 -10.08 0.51 -12.65
N LEU A 46 -9.31 -0.20 -13.47
CA LEU A 46 -7.94 -0.52 -13.16
C LEU A 46 -7.22 0.82 -13.17
N VAL A 47 -6.90 1.31 -11.99
CA VAL A 47 -6.17 2.56 -11.85
C VAL A 47 -4.73 2.28 -12.25
N SER A 48 -4.40 2.60 -13.51
CA SER A 48 -3.04 2.54 -14.04
C SER A 48 -2.48 3.95 -14.15
N TYR A 49 -1.23 4.12 -13.76
CA TYR A 49 -0.47 5.35 -13.94
C TYR A 49 0.72 5.07 -14.84
N GLU A 50 1.00 5.98 -15.77
CA GLU A 50 2.23 5.92 -16.55
C GLU A 50 3.35 6.57 -15.75
N LEU A 51 4.35 5.77 -15.36
CA LEU A 51 5.56 6.27 -14.71
C LEU A 51 6.59 6.65 -15.77
N PRO A 52 7.33 7.75 -15.61
CA PRO A 52 8.47 8.07 -16.47
C PRO A 52 9.43 6.88 -16.60
N ALA A 53 9.94 6.64 -17.81
CA ALA A 53 10.87 5.53 -18.07
C ALA A 53 12.23 5.66 -17.33
N ARG A 54 12.50 6.80 -16.70
CA ARG A 54 13.73 7.08 -15.94
C ARG A 54 13.62 6.58 -14.50
N SER A 55 14.78 6.25 -13.93
CA SER A 55 14.87 6.02 -12.48
C SER A 55 14.47 7.30 -11.73
N ALA A 56 13.55 7.16 -10.77
CA ALA A 56 13.12 8.25 -9.90
C ALA A 56 12.61 7.71 -8.56
N ARG A 57 12.46 8.62 -7.59
CA ARG A 57 11.76 8.34 -6.33
C ARG A 57 10.31 8.77 -6.46
N TYR A 58 9.41 7.85 -6.15
CA TYR A 58 7.97 8.03 -6.23
C TYR A 58 7.35 8.08 -4.84
N THR A 59 6.22 8.77 -4.74
CA THR A 59 5.33 8.69 -3.57
C THR A 59 4.03 8.09 -4.04
N PHE A 60 3.57 7.04 -3.37
CA PHE A 60 2.24 6.48 -3.58
C PHE A 60 1.46 6.61 -2.28
N GLU A 61 0.22 7.06 -2.36
CA GLU A 61 -0.62 7.32 -1.20
C GLU A 61 -2.00 6.71 -1.42
N THR A 62 -2.51 6.04 -0.38
CA THR A 62 -3.86 5.48 -0.36
C THR A 62 -4.53 5.81 0.97
N GLU A 63 -5.83 6.01 0.94
CA GLU A 63 -6.67 6.09 2.12
C GLU A 63 -7.87 5.14 1.96
N THR A 64 -8.11 4.29 2.96
CA THR A 64 -9.25 3.36 2.97
C THR A 64 -9.73 3.23 4.41
N ASP A 65 -11.02 3.48 4.65
CA ASP A 65 -11.65 3.46 5.97
C ASP A 65 -10.88 4.32 7.02
N GLY A 66 -10.35 5.47 6.57
CA GLY A 66 -9.54 6.39 7.38
C GLY A 66 -8.11 5.91 7.65
N VAL A 67 -7.73 4.70 7.22
CA VAL A 67 -6.34 4.24 7.27
C VAL A 67 -5.59 4.84 6.09
N ARG A 68 -4.63 5.72 6.40
CA ARG A 68 -3.77 6.37 5.41
C ARG A 68 -2.44 5.64 5.32
N THR A 69 -2.02 5.25 4.13
CA THR A 69 -0.70 4.65 3.87
C THR A 69 0.04 5.44 2.81
N VAL A 70 1.29 5.81 3.11
CA VAL A 70 2.18 6.56 2.23
C VAL A 70 3.45 5.76 2.02
N TRP A 71 3.72 5.37 0.79
CA TRP A 71 4.96 4.75 0.36
C TRP A 71 5.87 5.78 -0.30
N ARG A 72 7.18 5.68 -0.03
CA ARG A 72 8.21 6.34 -0.82
C ARG A 72 9.20 5.31 -1.30
N TYR A 73 9.37 5.17 -2.60
CA TYR A 73 10.14 4.07 -3.18
C TYR A 73 10.87 4.52 -4.43
N SER A 74 11.94 3.80 -4.79
CA SER A 74 12.62 4.02 -6.07
C SER A 74 12.06 3.05 -7.11
N SER A 75 11.70 3.58 -8.27
CA SER A 75 11.32 2.77 -9.43
C SER A 75 12.08 3.22 -10.68
N ALA A 76 12.16 2.31 -11.63
CA ALA A 76 12.82 2.46 -12.93
C ALA A 76 12.13 1.50 -13.90
N LYS A 77 12.31 1.70 -15.20
CA LYS A 77 11.80 0.78 -16.22
C LYS A 77 12.31 -0.65 -15.95
N ALA A 78 11.40 -1.63 -15.98
CA ALA A 78 11.79 -3.03 -15.87
C ALA A 78 12.55 -3.45 -17.14
N THR A 79 13.69 -4.11 -16.94
CA THR A 79 14.54 -4.65 -18.02
C THR A 79 14.33 -6.14 -18.22
N GLU A 80 13.85 -6.83 -17.19
CA GLU A 80 13.50 -8.25 -17.19
C GLU A 80 12.16 -8.45 -16.48
N ASP A 81 11.41 -9.45 -16.92
CA ASP A 81 10.14 -9.79 -16.30
C ASP A 81 10.40 -10.50 -14.97
N ASP A 82 9.87 -9.94 -13.91
CA ASP A 82 9.85 -10.56 -12.58
C ASP A 82 8.39 -10.89 -12.23
N THR A 83 7.76 -11.69 -13.10
CA THR A 83 6.37 -12.11 -12.96
C THR A 83 6.25 -13.63 -13.10
N ALA A 84 5.28 -14.21 -12.39
CA ALA A 84 4.96 -15.62 -12.56
C ALA A 84 3.82 -15.80 -13.56
N THR A 85 3.81 -16.95 -14.23
CA THR A 85 2.78 -17.36 -15.20
C THR A 85 1.34 -17.26 -14.67
N LEU A 86 1.15 -17.37 -13.35
CA LEU A 86 -0.17 -17.33 -12.69
C LEU A 86 -0.60 -15.94 -12.21
N SER A 87 0.29 -14.95 -12.27
CA SER A 87 -0.02 -13.55 -11.96
C SER A 87 0.75 -12.65 -12.93
N PRO A 88 0.44 -12.71 -14.24
CA PRO A 88 1.11 -11.91 -15.22
C PRO A 88 0.77 -10.44 -15.03
N CYS A 89 1.54 -9.56 -15.67
CA CYS A 89 1.25 -8.15 -15.58
C CYS A 89 -0.15 -7.84 -16.07
N ILE A 90 -0.80 -6.90 -15.39
CA ILE A 90 -2.18 -6.55 -15.72
C ILE A 90 -2.33 -6.15 -17.19
N GLY A 91 -1.31 -5.53 -17.77
CA GLY A 91 -1.25 -5.21 -19.19
C GLY A 91 -1.31 -6.44 -20.10
N GLU A 92 -0.71 -7.54 -19.70
CA GLU A 92 -0.77 -8.82 -20.40
C GLU A 92 -2.15 -9.47 -20.22
N LEU A 93 -2.70 -9.47 -18.99
CA LEU A 93 -4.03 -10.00 -18.69
C LEU A 93 -5.16 -9.33 -19.48
N VAL A 94 -5.07 -8.01 -19.68
CA VAL A 94 -6.09 -7.23 -20.37
C VAL A 94 -5.74 -6.93 -21.84
N GLY A 95 -4.63 -7.51 -22.33
CA GLY A 95 -4.18 -7.36 -23.73
C GLY A 95 -3.83 -5.93 -24.14
N SER A 96 -3.49 -5.05 -23.18
CA SER A 96 -3.21 -3.64 -23.42
C SER A 96 -1.71 -3.34 -23.56
N ASN A 97 -0.83 -4.19 -23.03
CA ASN A 97 0.62 -3.99 -23.06
C ASN A 97 1.36 -5.32 -22.80
N GLN A 98 2.44 -5.61 -23.56
CA GLN A 98 3.34 -6.74 -23.32
C GLN A 98 4.76 -6.30 -22.96
N ALA A 99 4.91 -5.06 -22.49
CA ALA A 99 6.18 -4.57 -22.00
C ALA A 99 6.59 -5.32 -20.74
N THR A 100 7.90 -5.47 -20.61
CA THR A 100 8.53 -6.02 -19.43
C THR A 100 8.09 -5.32 -18.16
N CYS A 101 7.88 -6.07 -17.10
CA CYS A 101 7.29 -5.56 -15.87
C CYS A 101 7.72 -6.34 -14.62
N ARG A 102 7.59 -5.69 -13.47
CA ARG A 102 7.86 -6.26 -12.14
C ARG A 102 7.02 -5.55 -11.07
N PRO A 103 6.78 -6.19 -9.91
CA PRO A 103 6.21 -5.52 -8.75
C PRO A 103 7.05 -4.31 -8.32
N GLU A 104 6.38 -3.24 -7.86
CA GLU A 104 7.08 -2.13 -7.23
C GLU A 104 7.55 -2.54 -5.82
N PRO A 105 8.71 -2.05 -5.34
CA PRO A 105 9.30 -2.44 -4.05
C PRO A 105 8.59 -1.73 -2.87
N LEU A 106 7.26 -1.82 -2.83
CA LEU A 106 6.43 -1.28 -1.77
C LEU A 106 6.51 -2.18 -0.54
N ILE A 107 6.86 -1.59 0.61
CA ILE A 107 6.83 -2.28 1.90
C ILE A 107 5.37 -2.36 2.36
N PHE A 108 4.84 -3.56 2.53
CA PHE A 108 3.55 -3.81 3.17
C PHE A 108 3.76 -4.20 4.63
N LEU A 109 2.80 -3.83 5.48
CA LEU A 109 2.83 -4.10 6.91
C LEU A 109 1.71 -5.05 7.27
N ARG A 110 2.05 -6.14 7.96
CA ARG A 110 1.10 -7.08 8.57
C ARG A 110 1.18 -6.97 10.07
N TYR A 111 0.02 -6.93 10.73
CA TYR A 111 -0.09 -6.80 12.18
C TYR A 111 -0.60 -8.08 12.81
N ASP A 112 0.01 -8.44 13.92
CA ASP A 112 -0.60 -9.27 14.95
C ASP A 112 -0.77 -8.40 16.19
N PHE A 113 -2.02 -8.00 16.45
CA PHE A 113 -2.36 -7.13 17.57
C PHE A 113 -2.56 -7.88 18.89
N GLY A 114 -2.63 -9.22 18.92
CA GLY A 114 -2.86 -9.96 20.16
C GLY A 114 -4.10 -9.53 20.96
N LEU A 115 -5.19 -9.14 20.28
CA LEU A 115 -6.41 -8.62 20.92
C LEU A 115 -7.32 -9.74 21.41
N ALA A 116 -8.23 -9.40 22.31
CA ALA A 116 -9.39 -10.24 22.59
C ALA A 116 -10.34 -10.29 21.37
N LEU A 117 -11.24 -11.27 21.33
CA LEU A 117 -12.17 -11.51 20.21
C LEU A 117 -13.12 -10.34 19.91
N ASP A 118 -13.29 -9.43 20.87
CA ASP A 118 -14.07 -8.18 20.73
C ASP A 118 -13.22 -7.00 20.23
N ASN A 119 -12.01 -7.25 19.72
CA ASN A 119 -11.03 -6.25 19.27
C ASN A 119 -10.60 -5.28 20.38
N THR A 120 -10.47 -5.77 21.62
CA THR A 120 -9.99 -4.99 22.75
C THR A 120 -8.67 -5.45 23.34
N ALA A 121 -7.95 -4.52 23.97
CA ALA A 121 -6.81 -4.77 24.84
C ALA A 121 -7.08 -4.24 26.25
N ARG A 122 -6.32 -4.73 27.24
CA ARG A 122 -6.47 -4.31 28.64
C ARG A 122 -6.05 -2.84 28.80
N ALA A 123 -6.90 -2.04 29.44
CA ALA A 123 -6.56 -0.69 29.85
C ALA A 123 -5.52 -0.66 31.00
N GLY A 124 -4.71 0.39 31.06
CA GLY A 124 -3.73 0.61 32.14
C GLY A 124 -2.58 -0.39 32.17
N ALA A 125 -2.34 -1.10 31.07
CA ALA A 125 -1.31 -2.14 30.96
C ALA A 125 -0.45 -1.95 29.71
N ALA A 126 0.76 -2.50 29.73
CA ALA A 126 1.55 -2.64 28.51
C ALA A 126 0.92 -3.70 27.60
N HIS A 127 0.94 -3.45 26.31
CA HIS A 127 0.40 -4.33 25.27
C HIS A 127 1.39 -4.43 24.12
N GLU A 128 1.68 -5.63 23.65
CA GLU A 128 2.61 -5.85 22.56
C GLU A 128 1.88 -6.07 21.24
N VAL A 129 2.39 -5.45 20.17
CA VAL A 129 1.91 -5.64 18.80
C VAL A 129 3.09 -6.09 17.96
N THR A 130 2.93 -7.18 17.23
CA THR A 130 3.94 -7.64 16.28
C THR A 130 3.64 -7.07 14.91
N VAL A 131 4.66 -6.51 14.27
CA VAL A 131 4.59 -5.97 12.92
C VAL A 131 5.58 -6.70 12.04
N VAL A 132 5.11 -7.22 10.90
CA VAL A 132 5.94 -7.88 9.90
C VAL A 132 5.92 -7.07 8.62
N GLY A 133 7.09 -6.62 8.18
CA GLY A 133 7.30 -6.05 6.86
C GLY A 133 7.38 -7.15 5.80
N TYR A 134 6.66 -6.98 4.70
CA TYR A 134 6.70 -7.90 3.57
C TYR A 134 6.52 -7.13 2.26
N TYR A 135 6.76 -7.79 1.14
CA TYR A 135 6.61 -7.22 -0.20
C TYR A 135 5.57 -8.01 -0.97
N GLN A 136 5.11 -7.47 -2.10
CA GLN A 136 4.35 -8.29 -3.05
C GLN A 136 5.17 -9.54 -3.37
N GLU A 137 4.48 -10.68 -3.44
CA GLU A 137 5.13 -11.93 -3.79
C GLU A 137 5.93 -11.74 -5.09
N ARG A 138 7.08 -12.42 -5.18
CA ARG A 138 7.87 -12.55 -6.42
C ARG A 138 8.60 -11.29 -6.87
N LEU A 139 8.84 -10.34 -5.97
CA LEU A 139 10.02 -9.49 -6.11
C LEU A 139 11.26 -10.36 -5.78
N SER A 140 12.00 -10.78 -6.80
CA SER A 140 13.10 -11.76 -6.70
C SER A 140 14.22 -11.34 -5.76
N ALA A 141 14.54 -10.05 -5.72
CA ALA A 141 15.49 -9.44 -4.80
C ALA A 141 14.77 -8.61 -3.74
N LEU A 142 14.28 -9.28 -2.69
CA LEU A 142 13.59 -8.62 -1.58
C LEU A 142 14.56 -7.77 -0.74
N PRO A 143 14.33 -6.46 -0.61
CA PRO A 143 15.03 -5.66 0.40
C PRO A 143 14.68 -6.17 1.80
N GLU A 144 15.59 -5.97 2.75
CA GLU A 144 15.31 -6.26 4.16
C GLU A 144 14.73 -5.02 4.81
N VAL A 145 13.66 -5.16 5.59
CA VAL A 145 13.14 -4.07 6.41
C VAL A 145 14.06 -3.91 7.62
N THR A 146 14.86 -2.84 7.61
CA THR A 146 15.96 -2.63 8.56
C THR A 146 15.54 -1.85 9.80
N SER A 147 14.45 -1.09 9.72
CA SER A 147 13.98 -0.29 10.86
C SER A 147 12.46 -0.11 10.86
N LEU A 148 11.91 0.02 12.07
CA LEU A 148 10.52 0.35 12.32
C LEU A 148 10.41 1.35 13.48
N LYS A 149 9.70 2.44 13.24
CA LYS A 149 9.27 3.41 14.24
C LYS A 149 7.77 3.27 14.45
N ALA A 150 7.34 3.16 15.69
CA ALA A 150 5.93 3.19 16.06
C ALA A 150 5.60 4.41 16.91
N GLU A 151 4.43 4.97 16.66
CA GLU A 151 3.82 6.03 17.46
C GLU A 151 2.38 5.62 17.79
N THR A 152 1.91 6.00 18.97
CA THR A 152 0.56 5.72 19.45
C THR A 152 -0.17 7.02 19.76
N THR A 153 -1.48 7.02 19.59
CA THR A 153 -2.36 8.11 20.00
C THR A 153 -3.51 7.57 20.83
N PHE A 154 -3.98 8.38 21.79
CA PHE A 154 -5.11 8.08 22.67
C PHE A 154 -6.20 9.16 22.60
N ASP A 155 -5.92 10.28 21.91
CA ASP A 155 -6.81 11.45 21.78
C ASP A 155 -7.37 11.61 20.36
N GLY A 156 -7.48 10.49 19.63
CA GLY A 156 -8.02 10.46 18.27
C GLY A 156 -7.07 11.04 17.21
N GLY A 157 -5.76 10.98 17.43
CA GLY A 157 -4.74 11.42 16.47
C GLY A 157 -4.30 12.87 16.62
N SER A 158 -4.72 13.57 17.68
CA SER A 158 -4.33 14.96 17.95
C SER A 158 -2.87 15.02 18.42
N THR A 159 -2.46 14.08 19.26
CA THR A 159 -1.07 13.91 19.70
C THR A 159 -0.59 12.49 19.44
N TRP A 160 0.70 12.37 19.11
CA TRP A 160 1.36 11.10 18.78
C TRP A 160 2.56 10.93 19.71
N HIS A 161 2.62 9.80 20.41
CA HIS A 161 3.67 9.47 21.36
C HIS A 161 4.51 8.31 20.85
N PRO A 162 5.84 8.34 20.98
CA PRO A 162 6.68 7.20 20.62
C PRO A 162 6.29 5.93 21.37
N ALA A 163 6.15 4.82 20.65
CA ALA A 163 5.98 3.49 21.20
C ALA A 163 7.28 2.68 20.97
N PRO A 164 7.97 2.23 22.04
CA PRO A 164 9.20 1.46 21.91
C PRO A 164 9.02 0.27 20.98
N SER A 165 9.93 0.11 20.03
CA SER A 165 9.90 -0.98 19.04
C SER A 165 11.27 -1.64 18.98
N LYS A 166 11.29 -2.97 18.87
CA LYS A 166 12.53 -3.77 18.77
C LYS A 166 12.38 -4.78 17.65
N ALA A 167 13.47 -5.03 16.92
CA ALA A 167 13.52 -6.15 15.98
C ALA A 167 13.52 -7.47 16.77
N THR A 168 12.69 -8.41 16.35
CA THR A 168 12.54 -9.75 16.99
C THR A 168 12.73 -10.89 16.00
N GLY A 169 12.89 -10.59 14.72
CA GLY A 169 13.22 -11.53 13.66
C GLY A 169 13.40 -10.81 12.33
N ARG A 170 13.60 -11.57 11.25
CA ARG A 170 13.71 -11.00 9.90
C ARG A 170 12.43 -10.24 9.55
N ASN A 171 12.58 -8.95 9.18
CA ASN A 171 11.49 -8.02 8.91
C ASN A 171 10.41 -7.94 10.01
N THR A 172 10.69 -8.44 11.22
CA THR A 172 9.71 -8.62 12.28
C THR A 172 10.09 -7.78 13.47
N PHE A 173 9.14 -6.97 13.94
CA PHE A 173 9.32 -6.04 15.03
C PHE A 173 8.21 -6.21 16.04
N THR A 174 8.53 -6.00 17.31
CA THR A 174 7.55 -5.91 18.39
C THR A 174 7.52 -4.50 18.93
N THR A 175 6.33 -3.89 18.90
CA THR A 175 6.05 -2.57 19.47
C THR A 175 5.33 -2.75 20.80
N THR A 176 5.81 -2.07 21.85
CA THR A 176 5.16 -2.06 23.16
C THR A 176 4.38 -0.76 23.36
N ILE A 177 3.07 -0.86 23.50
CA ILE A 177 2.15 0.26 23.74
C ILE A 177 1.79 0.29 25.22
N LYS A 178 1.94 1.44 25.86
CA LYS A 178 1.50 1.63 27.26
C LYS A 178 0.07 2.14 27.23
N ASN A 179 -0.91 1.24 27.35
CA ASN A 179 -2.31 1.63 27.28
C ASN A 179 -2.69 2.47 28.51
N PRO A 180 -3.33 3.63 28.30
CA PRO A 180 -3.83 4.42 29.41
C PRO A 180 -5.09 3.77 30.01
N ARG A 181 -5.71 4.42 31.00
CA ARG A 181 -7.03 3.99 31.46
C ARG A 181 -8.07 4.22 30.35
N ARG A 182 -9.17 3.45 30.38
CA ARG A 182 -10.20 3.46 29.33
C ARG A 182 -10.81 4.86 29.09
N ASP A 183 -11.03 5.63 30.15
CA ASP A 183 -11.55 7.00 30.11
C ASP A 183 -10.63 7.98 29.36
N GLN A 184 -9.33 7.69 29.31
CA GLN A 184 -8.32 8.52 28.65
C GLN A 184 -8.16 8.20 27.15
N ALA A 185 -8.77 7.12 26.67
CA ALA A 185 -8.78 6.74 25.26
C ALA A 185 -10.21 6.36 24.79
N PRO A 186 -11.18 7.28 24.87
CA PRO A 186 -12.59 6.99 24.59
C PRO A 186 -12.84 6.59 23.12
N LYS A 187 -11.94 6.96 22.21
CA LYS A 187 -11.95 6.60 20.78
C LYS A 187 -11.08 5.38 20.47
N GLY A 188 -10.52 4.73 21.48
CA GLY A 188 -9.54 3.65 21.33
C GLY A 188 -8.11 4.14 21.13
N VAL A 189 -7.23 3.20 20.80
CA VAL A 189 -5.82 3.41 20.54
C VAL A 189 -5.61 3.52 19.04
N GLY A 190 -4.99 4.59 18.57
CA GLY A 190 -4.52 4.72 17.19
C GLY A 190 -3.03 4.47 17.06
N LEU A 191 -2.57 4.04 15.89
CA LEU A 191 -1.17 3.72 15.61
C LEU A 191 -0.67 4.39 14.35
N ARG A 192 0.59 4.83 14.37
CA ARG A 192 1.33 5.25 13.20
C ARG A 192 2.63 4.47 13.15
N ILE A 193 2.80 3.71 12.08
CA ILE A 193 3.94 2.82 11.88
C ILE A 193 4.70 3.30 10.67
N SER A 194 6.00 3.54 10.83
CA SER A 194 6.90 3.86 9.73
C SER A 194 8.00 2.82 9.65
N ALA A 195 8.22 2.25 8.47
CA ALA A 195 9.28 1.29 8.23
C ALA A 195 10.17 1.73 7.06
N THR A 196 11.45 1.35 7.14
CA THR A 196 12.45 1.61 6.10
C THR A 196 13.20 0.33 5.78
N ASP A 197 13.51 0.13 4.51
CA ASP A 197 14.27 -1.03 4.04
C ASP A 197 15.74 -0.73 3.69
N SER A 198 16.48 -1.78 3.34
CA SER A 198 17.90 -1.73 2.99
C SER A 198 18.20 -0.94 1.70
N GLN A 199 17.19 -0.61 0.89
CA GLN A 199 17.31 0.23 -0.30
C GLN A 199 16.80 1.66 -0.05
N GLY A 200 16.41 1.98 1.18
CA GLY A 200 15.88 3.28 1.57
C GLY A 200 14.48 3.56 1.01
N ASN A 201 13.71 2.52 0.68
CA ASN A 201 12.26 2.67 0.49
C ASN A 201 11.61 2.77 1.88
N THR A 202 10.49 3.48 1.96
CA THR A 202 9.75 3.66 3.20
C THR A 202 8.25 3.44 3.02
N VAL A 203 7.60 3.06 4.11
CA VAL A 203 6.16 3.09 4.26
C VAL A 203 5.82 3.79 5.57
N THR A 204 4.81 4.66 5.57
CA THR A 204 4.18 5.19 6.77
C THR A 204 2.69 4.89 6.70
N GLN A 205 2.19 4.11 7.66
CA GLN A 205 0.77 3.83 7.80
C GLN A 205 0.22 4.46 9.08
N THR A 206 -0.87 5.21 8.96
CA THR A 206 -1.60 5.81 10.08
C THR A 206 -2.97 5.14 10.18
N ILE A 207 -3.22 4.49 11.31
CA ILE A 207 -4.44 3.79 11.68
C ILE A 207 -5.11 4.59 12.80
N PRO A 208 -6.18 5.37 12.51
CA PRO A 208 -6.79 6.25 13.51
C PRO A 208 -7.31 5.52 14.76
N GLN A 209 -7.85 4.31 14.58
CA GLN A 209 -8.29 3.42 15.64
C GLN A 209 -7.86 1.99 15.30
N ALA A 210 -6.78 1.52 15.92
CA ALA A 210 -6.27 0.16 15.78
C ALA A 210 -7.05 -0.84 16.66
N TYR A 211 -7.41 -0.44 17.89
CA TYR A 211 -8.21 -1.26 18.81
C TYR A 211 -8.82 -0.43 19.94
N SER A 212 -9.74 -1.03 20.70
CA SER A 212 -10.40 -0.40 21.84
C SER A 212 -9.84 -0.89 23.18
N LEU A 213 -10.07 -0.15 24.27
CA LEU A 213 -9.64 -0.55 25.62
C LEU A 213 -10.80 -1.08 26.44
N ARG A 214 -10.55 -2.16 27.20
CA ARG A 214 -11.47 -2.73 28.19
C ARG A 214 -10.96 -2.60 29.61
#